data_AF-A0A3F2S2Y2-F1
#
_entry.id   AF-A0A3F2S2Y2-F1
#
_cell.length_a   1.000
_cell.length_b   1.000
_cell.length_c   1.000
_cell.angle_alpha   90.00
_cell.angle_beta   90.00
_cell.angle_gamma   90.00
#
_symmetry.space_group_name_H-M   'P 1'
#
loop_
_entity.id
_entity.type
_entity.pdbx_description
1 polymer ?
#
loop_
_entity_poly.entity_id
_entity_poly.type
_entity_poly.pdbx_seq_one_letter_code
_entity_poly.pdbx_strand_id
1 'polypeptide(L)'
;MEDGGPQAERSRRLATQGLLNSLPKPVKDVKSVVRAPPPPSCVSGCCVESTRLADERDFLRGYTERLLVQLRTLLQRYGELEKLKTLADAAQDDEMMQERLAPWLTASEYANPLLQAYDLKIQELEIAVGDNKKAMDRAAARAEGLAKENTALRQELEAAAEKMVLRMQNEPKAMNDDWMNIQENGEYLQEINERIDVLMAENNMLMEQVSLQDDEIGAMKKELMDRDQQLQVMGQNFNDATLALQELRDACSQVREEKTHCERQLQRYAASIAQLESAKDSLVEQTDAVRRERDSLEIRLGEYEEMLEKMKMGGERKDENFSVRYQSVCIRLRELTNALEQKDMTVDELQEQNSELQAEFEAVRQDCEGMLNVMNSMEKQLTQYCAREDAVAEERVSSLERELEMRRTEAREAKDESEEQHRKVQLLNDQLNKVKADCANRFTNEFEVLHQQNRDLKAQAGELEYKLSQAKKESVSALNSSQNERERCEMARKKLEEYRSSSYSFIPFSHSRMQPDNFDRKEPLSGTTRIEATEKLDPAEKSKIDYHTPT
;
A
#
# COMPACT_ATOMS: atom_id res chain seq x y z
N MET A 1 -29.99 -67.71 43.48
CA MET A 1 -30.86 -67.92 44.65
C MET A 1 -30.67 -66.73 45.58
N GLU A 2 -31.70 -66.42 46.36
CA GLU A 2 -31.72 -65.48 47.50
C GLU A 2 -31.25 -64.04 47.25
N ASP A 3 -32.23 -63.13 47.37
CA ASP A 3 -32.09 -61.68 47.29
C ASP A 3 -31.48 -61.11 48.59
N GLY A 4 -30.61 -60.11 48.45
CA GLY A 4 -29.79 -59.53 49.52
C GLY A 4 -30.02 -58.03 49.68
N GLY A 5 -31.27 -57.57 49.60
CA GLY A 5 -31.64 -56.15 49.60
C GLY A 5 -31.11 -55.32 50.79
N PRO A 6 -31.18 -53.98 50.72
CA PRO A 6 -30.45 -53.06 51.62
C PRO A 6 -30.71 -53.25 53.13
N GLN A 7 -31.83 -53.87 53.49
CA GLN A 7 -32.20 -54.16 54.88
C GLN A 7 -31.39 -55.33 55.47
N ALA A 8 -31.02 -56.33 54.67
CA ALA A 8 -30.09 -57.39 55.09
C ALA A 8 -28.69 -56.83 55.37
N GLU A 9 -28.26 -55.84 54.58
CA GLU A 9 -26.97 -55.18 54.73
C GLU A 9 -26.90 -54.29 55.98
N ARG A 10 -28.02 -53.62 56.35
CA ARG A 10 -28.15 -52.98 57.67
C ARG A 10 -28.06 -53.99 58.81
N SER A 11 -28.75 -55.13 58.72
CA SER A 11 -28.70 -56.17 59.75
C SER A 11 -27.29 -56.74 59.95
N ARG A 12 -26.52 -56.96 58.87
CA ARG A 12 -25.11 -57.36 58.96
C ARG A 12 -24.24 -56.32 59.69
N ARG A 13 -24.43 -55.03 59.42
CA ARG A 13 -23.67 -53.94 60.08
C ARG A 13 -23.99 -53.78 61.57
N LEU A 14 -25.23 -54.04 61.97
CA LEU A 14 -25.61 -54.07 63.40
C LEU A 14 -25.00 -55.28 64.12
N ALA A 15 -24.96 -56.44 63.47
CA ALA A 15 -24.33 -57.64 64.03
C ALA A 15 -22.81 -57.46 64.26
N THR A 16 -22.09 -56.79 63.34
CA THR A 16 -20.65 -56.55 63.51
C THR A 16 -20.31 -55.47 64.54
N GLN A 17 -21.19 -54.50 64.80
CA GLN A 17 -21.03 -53.56 65.93
C GLN A 17 -21.29 -54.21 67.30
N GLY A 18 -22.10 -55.27 67.36
CA GLY A 18 -22.41 -55.98 68.61
C GLY A 18 -21.26 -56.80 69.22
N LEU A 19 -20.16 -57.05 68.48
CA LEU A 19 -19.09 -57.97 68.90
C LEU A 19 -17.86 -57.31 69.57
N LEU A 20 -17.85 -55.99 69.72
CA LEU A 20 -16.66 -55.22 70.19
C LEU A 20 -16.75 -54.70 71.64
N ASN A 21 -17.57 -55.32 72.50
CA ASN A 21 -17.54 -55.09 73.96
C ASN A 21 -17.25 -56.40 74.70
N SER A 22 -15.97 -56.69 74.93
CA SER A 22 -15.52 -57.86 75.67
C SER A 22 -15.69 -57.68 77.19
N LEU A 23 -16.20 -58.72 77.87
CA LEU A 23 -16.34 -58.73 79.33
C LEU A 23 -14.96 -58.65 80.02
N PRO A 24 -14.74 -57.74 80.98
CA PRO A 24 -13.74 -57.94 82.02
C PRO A 24 -14.23 -59.00 83.03
N LYS A 25 -13.31 -59.85 83.51
CA LYS A 25 -13.60 -60.84 84.55
C LYS A 25 -13.71 -60.16 85.94
N PRO A 26 -14.54 -60.69 86.87
CA PRO A 26 -14.60 -60.17 88.23
C PRO A 26 -13.32 -60.49 89.01
N VAL A 27 -12.85 -59.50 89.79
CA VAL A 27 -11.81 -59.64 90.81
C VAL A 27 -12.43 -59.28 92.17
N LYS A 28 -11.96 -59.92 93.25
CA LYS A 28 -12.62 -59.93 94.56
C LYS A 28 -12.34 -58.69 95.43
N ASP A 29 -13.31 -58.44 96.30
CA ASP A 29 -13.30 -57.74 97.59
C ASP A 29 -12.00 -57.06 98.06
N VAL A 30 -12.03 -55.73 98.25
CA VAL A 30 -11.49 -55.07 99.45
C VAL A 30 -12.38 -53.89 99.89
N LYS A 31 -13.04 -54.07 101.04
CA LYS A 31 -13.52 -53.09 102.06
C LYS A 31 -14.14 -51.74 101.63
N SER A 32 -15.29 -51.44 102.23
CA SER A 32 -15.95 -50.13 102.24
C SER A 32 -15.18 -49.07 103.04
N VAL A 33 -15.23 -47.82 102.56
CA VAL A 33 -14.89 -46.60 103.32
C VAL A 33 -16.00 -45.55 103.08
N VAL A 34 -16.19 -44.65 104.06
CA VAL A 34 -17.31 -43.72 104.20
C VAL A 34 -17.60 -42.90 102.93
N ARG A 35 -18.89 -42.84 102.55
CA ARG A 35 -19.42 -42.09 101.41
C ARG A 35 -19.58 -40.61 101.74
N ALA A 36 -18.64 -39.77 101.31
CA ALA A 36 -18.89 -38.34 101.15
C ALA A 36 -19.95 -38.11 100.04
N PRO A 37 -20.74 -37.02 100.09
CA PRO A 37 -21.62 -36.66 99.00
C PRO A 37 -20.78 -36.30 97.75
N PRO A 38 -21.14 -36.79 96.55
CA PRO A 38 -20.49 -36.34 95.33
C PRO A 38 -20.84 -34.86 95.05
N PRO A 39 -19.96 -34.08 94.41
CA PRO A 39 -20.35 -32.81 93.83
C PRO A 39 -21.48 -33.02 92.79
N PRO A 40 -22.31 -32.01 92.52
CA PRO A 40 -23.39 -32.13 91.55
C PRO A 40 -22.84 -32.57 90.19
N SER A 41 -23.47 -33.57 89.59
CA SER A 41 -23.05 -34.13 88.31
C SER A 41 -23.20 -33.07 87.21
N CYS A 42 -22.08 -32.46 86.80
CA CYS A 42 -22.02 -31.65 85.58
C CYS A 42 -22.55 -32.51 84.42
N VAL A 43 -23.55 -31.98 83.70
CA VAL A 43 -24.09 -32.66 82.52
C VAL A 43 -22.93 -32.88 81.55
N SER A 44 -22.67 -34.13 81.16
CA SER A 44 -21.37 -34.53 80.58
C SER A 44 -21.04 -33.89 79.23
N GLY A 45 -21.96 -33.16 78.60
CA GLY A 45 -21.69 -32.27 77.46
C GLY A 45 -21.29 -30.85 77.90
N CYS A 46 -21.96 -30.27 78.89
CA CYS A 46 -21.79 -28.88 79.30
C CYS A 46 -20.36 -28.56 79.79
N CYS A 47 -19.74 -29.46 80.55
CA CYS A 47 -18.33 -29.29 80.95
C CYS A 47 -17.35 -29.41 79.76
N VAL A 48 -17.69 -30.18 78.72
CA VAL A 48 -16.86 -30.34 77.50
C VAL A 48 -17.01 -29.15 76.56
N GLU A 49 -18.23 -28.64 76.41
CA GLU A 49 -18.51 -27.38 75.70
C GLU A 49 -17.86 -26.19 76.42
N SER A 50 -17.89 -26.16 77.76
CA SER A 50 -17.22 -25.14 78.54
C SER A 50 -15.69 -25.16 78.36
N THR A 51 -15.05 -26.33 78.31
CA THR A 51 -13.61 -26.41 77.96
C THR A 51 -13.36 -26.00 76.51
N ARG A 52 -14.18 -26.45 75.55
CA ARG A 52 -14.03 -26.06 74.15
C ARG A 52 -14.18 -24.55 73.94
N LEU A 53 -15.14 -23.91 74.60
CA LEU A 53 -15.32 -22.46 74.56
C LEU A 53 -14.19 -21.70 75.27
N ALA A 54 -13.54 -22.30 76.27
CA ALA A 54 -12.33 -21.75 76.87
C ALA A 54 -11.12 -21.84 75.91
N ASP A 55 -10.96 -22.97 75.21
CA ASP A 55 -9.92 -23.17 74.19
C ASP A 55 -10.13 -22.22 72.99
N GLU A 56 -11.37 -22.09 72.49
CA GLU A 56 -11.72 -21.15 71.42
C GLU A 56 -11.53 -19.68 71.87
N ARG A 57 -11.90 -19.33 73.11
CA ARG A 57 -11.62 -18.00 73.70
C ARG A 57 -10.12 -17.70 73.76
N ASP A 58 -9.30 -18.66 74.20
CA ASP A 58 -7.87 -18.44 74.37
C ASP A 58 -7.11 -18.48 73.04
N PHE A 59 -7.58 -19.26 72.05
CA PHE A 59 -7.17 -19.12 70.65
C PHE A 59 -7.50 -17.73 70.10
N LEU A 60 -8.73 -17.24 70.32
CA LEU A 60 -9.15 -15.91 69.86
C LEU A 60 -8.35 -14.79 70.55
N ARG A 61 -8.07 -14.90 71.85
CA ARG A 61 -7.18 -13.97 72.57
C ARG A 61 -5.77 -13.99 71.98
N GLY A 62 -5.17 -15.17 71.79
CA GLY A 62 -3.86 -15.29 71.16
C GLY A 62 -3.84 -14.83 69.69
N TYR A 63 -4.98 -14.84 69.00
CA TYR A 63 -5.12 -14.31 67.64
C TYR A 63 -5.25 -12.77 67.62
N THR A 64 -6.06 -12.19 68.50
CA THR A 64 -6.17 -10.72 68.63
C THR A 64 -4.88 -10.10 69.15
N GLU A 65 -4.18 -10.73 70.09
CA GLU A 65 -2.85 -10.29 70.52
C GLU A 65 -1.84 -10.26 69.35
N ARG A 66 -1.80 -11.31 68.51
CA ARG A 66 -0.94 -11.34 67.31
C ARG A 66 -1.32 -10.25 66.30
N LEU A 67 -2.61 -10.04 66.05
CA LEU A 67 -3.09 -8.95 65.19
C LEU A 67 -2.73 -7.58 65.76
N LEU A 68 -2.88 -7.35 67.08
CA LEU A 68 -2.52 -6.10 67.74
C LEU A 68 -1.00 -5.84 67.69
N VAL A 69 -0.16 -6.86 67.80
CA VAL A 69 1.30 -6.74 67.61
C VAL A 69 1.65 -6.36 66.15
N GLN A 70 1.01 -7.00 65.16
CA GLN A 70 1.17 -6.64 63.75
C GLN A 70 0.69 -5.21 63.48
N LEU A 71 -0.48 -4.82 64.01
CA LEU A 71 -1.05 -3.48 63.86
C LEU A 71 -0.14 -2.42 64.51
N ARG A 72 0.37 -2.65 65.72
CA ARG A 72 1.36 -1.77 66.38
C ARG A 72 2.63 -1.63 65.54
N THR A 73 3.13 -2.71 64.96
CA THR A 73 4.33 -2.70 64.11
C THR A 73 4.10 -1.89 62.82
N LEU A 74 2.92 -2.01 62.21
CA LEU A 74 2.54 -1.18 61.06
C LEU A 74 2.38 0.30 61.45
N LEU A 75 1.61 0.60 62.50
CA LEU A 75 1.40 1.96 63.00
C LEU A 75 2.71 2.65 63.39
N GLN A 76 3.67 1.92 63.96
CA GLN A 76 4.98 2.46 64.30
C GLN A 76 5.85 2.69 63.06
N ARG A 77 5.77 1.79 62.06
CA ARG A 77 6.45 1.95 60.76
C ARG A 77 5.94 3.15 59.94
N TYR A 78 4.69 3.57 60.14
CA TYR A 78 4.10 4.75 59.51
C TYR A 78 4.08 6.01 60.40
N GLY A 79 4.60 5.96 61.63
CA GLY A 79 4.62 7.11 62.56
C GLY A 79 3.26 7.47 63.18
N GLU A 80 2.22 6.66 62.94
CA GLU A 80 0.88 6.85 63.49
C GLU A 80 0.76 6.38 64.95
N LEU A 81 1.66 5.52 65.43
CA LEU A 81 1.58 4.95 66.79
C LEU A 81 1.60 6.03 67.89
N GLU A 82 2.46 7.05 67.78
CA GLU A 82 2.52 8.14 68.76
C GLU A 82 1.23 8.97 68.76
N LYS A 83 0.62 9.22 67.59
CA LYS A 83 -0.69 9.91 67.50
C LYS A 83 -1.80 9.09 68.15
N LEU A 84 -1.82 7.79 67.88
CA LEU A 84 -2.83 6.89 68.46
C LEU A 84 -2.63 6.76 69.97
N LYS A 85 -1.37 6.80 70.44
CA LYS A 85 -1.04 6.81 71.86
C LYS A 85 -1.48 8.11 72.54
N THR A 86 -1.23 9.30 71.98
CA THR A 86 -1.73 10.55 72.58
C THR A 86 -3.26 10.65 72.57
N LEU A 87 -3.96 9.95 71.68
CA LEU A 87 -5.42 9.79 71.73
C LEU A 87 -5.90 8.76 72.76
N ALA A 88 -5.12 7.72 73.04
CA ALA A 88 -5.43 6.69 74.04
C ALA A 88 -5.10 7.15 75.47
N ASP A 89 -3.97 7.82 75.67
CA ASP A 89 -3.56 8.42 76.95
C ASP A 89 -4.58 9.51 77.38
N ALA A 90 -5.20 10.20 76.42
CA ALA A 90 -6.33 11.13 76.63
C ALA A 90 -7.70 10.44 76.88
N ALA A 91 -7.71 9.11 77.03
CA ALA A 91 -8.90 8.30 77.33
C ALA A 91 -8.69 7.37 78.56
N GLN A 92 -7.65 7.61 79.36
CA GLN A 92 -7.35 6.83 80.58
C GLN A 92 -7.85 7.46 81.90
N ASP A 93 -8.70 8.48 81.86
CA ASP A 93 -9.47 8.91 83.04
C ASP A 93 -10.61 7.88 83.26
N ASP A 94 -10.32 6.83 84.03
CA ASP A 94 -11.17 5.63 84.20
C ASP A 94 -12.63 5.92 84.64
N GLU A 95 -12.90 7.04 85.33
CA GLU A 95 -14.26 7.42 85.73
C GLU A 95 -15.15 7.82 84.54
N MET A 96 -14.58 8.26 83.41
CA MET A 96 -15.35 8.79 82.27
C MET A 96 -15.58 7.80 81.13
N MET A 97 -15.14 6.54 81.27
CA MET A 97 -15.37 5.47 80.29
C MET A 97 -16.84 5.00 80.26
N GLN A 98 -17.57 5.09 81.38
CA GLN A 98 -18.95 4.63 81.49
C GLN A 98 -19.92 5.47 80.64
N GLU A 99 -19.69 6.79 80.51
CA GLU A 99 -20.59 7.72 79.81
C GLU A 99 -20.25 7.94 78.33
N ARG A 100 -19.11 7.43 77.84
CA ARG A 100 -18.60 7.72 76.48
C ARG A 100 -18.76 6.60 75.45
N LEU A 101 -19.71 5.70 75.66
CA LEU A 101 -20.27 4.93 74.56
C LEU A 101 -20.80 5.90 73.49
N ALA A 102 -20.47 5.65 72.22
CA ALA A 102 -20.75 6.61 71.15
C ALA A 102 -22.27 6.89 71.02
N PRO A 103 -22.71 8.12 70.68
CA PRO A 103 -24.13 8.50 70.78
C PRO A 103 -25.12 7.61 70.02
N TRP A 104 -24.69 6.97 68.92
CA TRP A 104 -25.52 6.02 68.15
C TRP A 104 -25.64 4.63 68.80
N LEU A 105 -24.85 4.34 69.82
CA LEU A 105 -24.90 3.11 70.62
C LEU A 105 -25.81 3.27 71.85
N THR A 106 -25.95 4.51 72.36
CA THR A 106 -26.73 4.85 73.56
C THR A 106 -28.05 5.58 73.28
N ALA A 107 -28.20 6.23 72.12
CA ALA A 107 -29.48 6.81 71.70
C ALA A 107 -30.47 5.69 71.33
N SER A 108 -31.64 5.72 71.97
CA SER A 108 -32.76 4.80 71.72
C SER A 108 -33.29 4.83 70.28
N GLU A 109 -32.99 5.88 69.53
CA GLU A 109 -33.34 6.06 68.11
C GLU A 109 -32.47 5.20 67.16
N TYR A 110 -31.27 4.80 67.59
CA TYR A 110 -30.27 4.09 66.76
C TYR A 110 -29.88 2.71 67.30
N ALA A 111 -30.05 2.47 68.60
CA ALA A 111 -29.84 1.14 69.19
C ALA A 111 -30.87 0.13 68.66
N ASN A 112 -30.41 -1.07 68.31
CA ASN A 112 -31.25 -2.12 67.70
C ASN A 112 -32.40 -2.51 68.65
N PRO A 113 -33.68 -2.50 68.22
CA PRO A 113 -34.83 -2.80 69.08
C PRO A 113 -34.79 -4.22 69.67
N LEU A 114 -34.10 -5.18 69.02
CA LEU A 114 -33.88 -6.50 69.60
C LEU A 114 -32.89 -6.46 70.78
N LEU A 115 -31.86 -5.61 70.72
CA LEU A 115 -30.93 -5.42 71.85
C LEU A 115 -31.64 -4.70 73.00
N GLN A 116 -32.40 -3.63 72.71
CA GLN A 116 -33.23 -2.96 73.72
C GLN A 116 -34.20 -3.94 74.42
N ALA A 117 -34.81 -4.86 73.67
CA ALA A 117 -35.66 -5.90 74.24
C ALA A 117 -34.89 -6.90 75.12
N TYR A 118 -33.64 -7.24 74.77
CA TYR A 118 -32.76 -8.04 75.64
C TYR A 118 -32.32 -7.28 76.89
N ASP A 119 -31.94 -6.00 76.79
CA ASP A 119 -31.52 -5.17 77.92
C ASP A 119 -32.67 -4.99 78.93
N LEU A 120 -33.88 -4.68 78.45
CA LEU A 120 -35.09 -4.67 79.27
C LEU A 120 -35.36 -6.04 79.90
N LYS A 121 -35.15 -7.14 79.16
CA LYS A 121 -35.37 -8.48 79.71
C LYS A 121 -34.33 -8.88 80.75
N ILE A 122 -33.09 -8.40 80.63
CA ILE A 122 -32.04 -8.55 81.64
C ILE A 122 -32.46 -7.80 82.91
N GLN A 123 -32.88 -6.53 82.80
CA GLN A 123 -33.35 -5.74 83.94
C GLN A 123 -34.56 -6.39 84.65
N GLU A 124 -35.55 -6.90 83.90
CA GLU A 124 -36.66 -7.69 84.46
C GLU A 124 -36.17 -8.90 85.26
N LEU A 125 -35.20 -9.64 84.72
CA LEU A 125 -34.64 -10.84 85.36
C LEU A 125 -33.80 -10.49 86.59
N GLU A 126 -33.04 -9.39 86.57
CA GLU A 126 -32.28 -8.89 87.73
C GLU A 126 -33.21 -8.46 88.88
N ILE A 127 -34.29 -7.73 88.57
CA ILE A 127 -35.33 -7.38 89.54
C ILE A 127 -35.98 -8.65 90.11
N ALA A 128 -36.37 -9.60 89.24
CA ALA A 128 -36.97 -10.86 89.66
C ALA A 128 -36.01 -11.71 90.53
N VAL A 129 -34.72 -11.75 90.22
CA VAL A 129 -33.70 -12.42 91.06
C VAL A 129 -33.54 -11.71 92.39
N GLY A 130 -33.52 -10.37 92.40
CA GLY A 130 -33.48 -9.56 93.62
C GLY A 130 -34.68 -9.81 94.54
N ASP A 131 -35.89 -9.88 94.02
CA ASP A 131 -37.10 -10.15 94.80
C ASP A 131 -37.25 -11.61 95.21
N ASN A 132 -36.83 -12.57 94.37
CA ASN A 132 -36.72 -13.98 94.77
C ASN A 132 -35.69 -14.17 95.91
N LYS A 133 -34.57 -13.43 95.89
CA LYS A 133 -33.61 -13.42 97.01
C LYS A 133 -34.27 -12.89 98.29
N LYS A 134 -34.93 -11.72 98.25
CA LYS A 134 -35.71 -11.19 99.39
C LYS A 134 -36.81 -12.15 99.86
N ALA A 135 -37.39 -12.96 98.97
CA ALA A 135 -38.37 -13.98 99.33
C ALA A 135 -37.73 -15.19 100.03
N MET A 136 -36.58 -15.66 99.54
CA MET A 136 -35.76 -16.70 100.18
C MET A 136 -35.25 -16.26 101.55
N ASP A 137 -34.72 -15.03 101.69
CA ASP A 137 -34.26 -14.50 102.97
C ASP A 137 -35.41 -14.46 104.02
N ARG A 138 -36.61 -14.06 103.59
CA ARG A 138 -37.84 -14.11 104.41
C ARG A 138 -38.35 -15.54 104.66
N ALA A 139 -37.99 -16.53 103.85
CA ALA A 139 -38.30 -17.93 104.11
C ALA A 139 -37.30 -18.53 105.12
N ALA A 140 -36.01 -18.25 104.96
CA ALA A 140 -34.95 -18.65 105.88
C ALA A 140 -35.16 -18.10 107.29
N ALA A 141 -35.46 -16.80 107.42
CA ALA A 141 -35.74 -16.18 108.72
C ALA A 141 -36.97 -16.81 109.43
N ARG A 142 -38.01 -17.20 108.67
CA ARG A 142 -39.16 -17.93 109.22
C ARG A 142 -38.82 -19.36 109.62
N ALA A 143 -38.00 -20.06 108.84
CA ALA A 143 -37.52 -21.40 109.18
C ALA A 143 -36.61 -21.38 110.44
N GLU A 144 -35.78 -20.36 110.61
CA GLU A 144 -34.96 -20.16 111.82
C GLU A 144 -35.83 -19.83 113.04
N GLY A 145 -36.88 -19.02 112.88
CA GLY A 145 -37.88 -18.75 113.92
C GLY A 145 -38.58 -20.03 114.38
N LEU A 146 -39.12 -20.80 113.44
CA LEU A 146 -39.77 -22.10 113.73
C LEU A 146 -38.80 -23.12 114.35
N ALA A 147 -37.51 -23.10 113.97
CA ALA A 147 -36.50 -23.96 114.59
C ALA A 147 -36.27 -23.59 116.06
N LYS A 148 -36.19 -22.28 116.38
CA LYS A 148 -36.06 -21.78 117.76
C LYS A 148 -37.29 -22.12 118.61
N GLU A 149 -38.48 -21.91 118.07
CA GLU A 149 -39.75 -22.30 118.71
C GLU A 149 -39.80 -23.82 118.97
N ASN A 150 -39.40 -24.64 118.00
CA ASN A 150 -39.33 -26.09 118.17
C ASN A 150 -38.30 -26.52 119.23
N THR A 151 -37.20 -25.79 119.42
CA THR A 151 -36.27 -26.05 120.53
C THR A 151 -36.82 -25.61 121.89
N ALA A 152 -37.58 -24.51 121.96
CA ALA A 152 -38.22 -24.07 123.20
C ALA A 152 -39.31 -25.07 123.66
N LEU A 153 -40.19 -25.48 122.75
CA LEU A 153 -41.25 -26.47 123.05
C LEU A 153 -40.69 -27.82 123.50
N ARG A 154 -39.49 -28.23 123.04
CA ARG A 154 -38.80 -29.43 123.54
C ARG A 154 -38.34 -29.26 124.99
N GLN A 155 -37.78 -28.11 125.34
CA GLN A 155 -37.35 -27.80 126.72
C GLN A 155 -38.56 -27.70 127.67
N GLU A 156 -39.69 -27.16 127.19
CA GLU A 156 -40.95 -27.13 127.96
C GLU A 156 -41.51 -28.53 128.21
N LEU A 157 -41.50 -29.40 127.20
CA LEU A 157 -41.92 -30.81 127.33
C LEU A 157 -41.01 -31.60 128.27
N GLU A 158 -39.69 -31.39 128.20
CA GLU A 158 -38.70 -32.00 129.09
C GLU A 158 -38.94 -31.59 130.55
N ALA A 159 -39.07 -30.27 130.81
CA ALA A 159 -39.38 -29.75 132.14
C ALA A 159 -40.79 -30.13 132.66
N ALA A 160 -41.74 -30.40 131.76
CA ALA A 160 -43.07 -30.92 132.12
C ALA A 160 -43.01 -32.40 132.51
N ALA A 161 -42.21 -33.21 131.80
CA ALA A 161 -41.98 -34.62 132.13
C ALA A 161 -41.29 -34.77 133.50
N GLU A 162 -40.25 -33.98 133.78
CA GLU A 162 -39.58 -33.94 135.10
C GLU A 162 -40.58 -33.64 136.23
N LYS A 163 -41.44 -32.63 136.06
CA LYS A 163 -42.49 -32.28 137.03
C LYS A 163 -43.51 -33.40 137.24
N MET A 164 -43.86 -34.16 136.21
CA MET A 164 -44.77 -35.31 136.33
C MET A 164 -44.13 -36.44 137.13
N VAL A 165 -42.86 -36.77 136.86
CA VAL A 165 -42.11 -37.79 137.62
C VAL A 165 -41.99 -37.38 139.09
N LEU A 166 -41.69 -36.11 139.37
CA LEU A 166 -41.63 -35.57 140.73
C LEU A 166 -42.98 -35.60 141.47
N ARG A 167 -44.11 -35.48 140.78
CA ARG A 167 -45.44 -35.66 141.40
C ARG A 167 -45.72 -37.12 141.75
N MET A 168 -45.44 -38.06 140.85
CA MET A 168 -45.71 -39.49 141.07
C MET A 168 -44.90 -40.11 142.23
N GLN A 169 -43.84 -39.45 142.69
CA GLN A 169 -43.07 -39.88 143.87
C GLN A 169 -43.64 -39.43 145.22
N ASN A 170 -44.67 -38.57 145.24
CA ASN A 170 -45.07 -37.81 146.44
C ASN A 170 -46.55 -37.95 146.87
N GLU A 171 -47.30 -38.97 146.40
CA GLU A 171 -48.68 -39.21 146.88
C GLU A 171 -48.74 -40.06 148.17
N PRO A 172 -49.35 -39.56 149.27
CA PRO A 172 -49.69 -40.37 150.43
C PRO A 172 -51.06 -41.04 150.26
N LYS A 173 -51.22 -42.27 150.77
CA LYS A 173 -52.52 -42.96 150.86
C LYS A 173 -52.84 -43.32 152.30
N ALA A 174 -53.98 -42.84 152.79
CA ALA A 174 -54.60 -43.25 154.05
C ALA A 174 -56.14 -43.18 153.91
N MET A 175 -56.82 -44.05 154.64
CA MET A 175 -58.27 -44.30 154.60
C MET A 175 -58.73 -44.58 156.03
N ASN A 176 -59.90 -44.10 156.45
CA ASN A 176 -60.57 -44.62 157.65
C ASN A 176 -62.05 -44.22 157.71
N ASP A 177 -62.91 -45.19 158.04
CA ASP A 177 -64.27 -45.01 158.59
C ASP A 177 -64.25 -45.41 160.09
N ASP A 178 -65.23 -44.94 160.89
CA ASP A 178 -66.01 -45.75 161.86
C ASP A 178 -66.88 -44.89 162.83
N TRP A 179 -67.69 -45.60 163.64
CA TRP A 179 -68.32 -45.20 164.92
C TRP A 179 -69.79 -44.72 164.91
N MET A 180 -70.69 -45.70 165.05
CA MET A 180 -72.11 -45.58 165.48
C MET A 180 -72.31 -46.14 166.90
N ASN A 181 -73.17 -45.53 167.73
CA ASN A 181 -74.02 -46.23 168.73
C ASN A 181 -75.02 -45.28 169.41
N ILE A 182 -76.20 -45.79 169.80
CA ILE A 182 -77.40 -45.06 170.30
C ILE A 182 -78.03 -45.85 171.47
N GLN A 183 -78.55 -45.20 172.53
CA GLN A 183 -79.46 -45.80 173.54
C GLN A 183 -79.96 -44.76 174.61
N GLU A 184 -81.25 -44.53 174.94
CA GLU A 184 -82.55 -44.74 174.25
C GLU A 184 -83.73 -44.02 175.01
N ASN A 185 -84.93 -43.97 174.42
CA ASN A 185 -86.27 -43.73 175.03
C ASN A 185 -86.65 -42.36 175.62
N GLY A 186 -85.72 -41.54 176.13
CA GLY A 186 -85.91 -40.08 176.00
C GLY A 186 -85.73 -39.67 174.54
N GLU A 187 -84.85 -40.41 173.87
CA GLU A 187 -84.37 -40.19 172.53
C GLU A 187 -85.35 -40.55 171.42
N TYR A 188 -86.43 -41.34 171.60
CA TYR A 188 -87.23 -41.77 170.42
C TYR A 188 -87.80 -40.60 169.59
N LEU A 189 -88.15 -39.47 170.23
CA LEU A 189 -88.53 -38.24 169.52
C LEU A 189 -87.31 -37.44 169.02
N GLN A 190 -86.16 -37.57 169.67
CA GLN A 190 -84.91 -36.93 169.27
C GLN A 190 -84.28 -37.65 168.08
N GLU A 191 -84.16 -38.98 168.12
CA GLU A 191 -83.80 -39.91 167.05
C GLU A 191 -84.71 -39.74 165.83
N ILE A 192 -86.03 -39.56 166.02
CA ILE A 192 -86.93 -39.21 164.90
C ILE A 192 -86.54 -37.86 164.29
N ASN A 193 -86.21 -36.83 165.09
CA ASN A 193 -85.79 -35.53 164.57
C ASN A 193 -84.39 -35.59 163.93
N GLU A 194 -83.42 -36.26 164.55
CA GLU A 194 -82.08 -36.50 164.02
C GLU A 194 -82.14 -37.32 162.73
N ARG A 195 -83.05 -38.28 162.62
CA ARG A 195 -83.31 -39.03 161.38
C ARG A 195 -84.04 -38.18 160.34
N ILE A 196 -84.89 -37.24 160.73
CA ILE A 196 -85.45 -36.23 159.81
C ILE A 196 -84.33 -35.29 159.32
N ASP A 197 -83.41 -34.85 160.19
CA ASP A 197 -82.28 -34.02 159.82
C ASP A 197 -81.29 -34.75 158.91
N VAL A 198 -80.98 -36.03 159.19
CA VAL A 198 -80.19 -36.91 158.32
C VAL A 198 -80.89 -37.12 156.97
N LEU A 199 -82.20 -37.38 156.95
CA LEU A 199 -82.96 -37.49 155.70
C LEU A 199 -83.03 -36.16 154.94
N MET A 200 -83.09 -35.01 155.61
CA MET A 200 -82.99 -33.70 154.96
C MET A 200 -81.59 -33.45 154.39
N ALA A 201 -80.54 -33.82 155.10
CA ALA A 201 -79.16 -33.77 154.61
C ALA A 201 -78.95 -34.71 153.40
N GLU A 202 -79.49 -35.93 153.45
CA GLU A 202 -79.47 -36.89 152.35
C GLU A 202 -80.25 -36.37 151.13
N ASN A 203 -81.46 -35.83 151.32
CA ASN A 203 -82.23 -35.22 150.23
C ASN A 203 -81.53 -33.99 149.64
N ASN A 204 -80.90 -33.15 150.46
CA ASN A 204 -80.11 -32.01 149.97
C ASN A 204 -78.89 -32.48 149.16
N MET A 205 -78.17 -33.51 149.63
CA MET A 205 -77.02 -34.10 148.94
C MET A 205 -77.45 -34.78 147.62
N LEU A 206 -78.60 -35.46 147.59
CA LEU A 206 -79.17 -36.02 146.37
C LEU A 206 -79.61 -34.94 145.38
N MET A 207 -80.17 -33.82 145.85
CA MET A 207 -80.49 -32.65 145.02
C MET A 207 -79.22 -31.99 144.45
N GLU A 208 -78.15 -31.87 145.24
CA GLU A 208 -76.84 -31.39 144.76
C GLU A 208 -76.24 -32.37 143.74
N GLN A 209 -76.29 -33.68 143.99
CA GLN A 209 -75.83 -34.70 143.06
C GLN A 209 -76.60 -34.67 141.73
N VAL A 210 -77.93 -34.48 141.75
CA VAL A 210 -78.74 -34.31 140.54
C VAL A 210 -78.37 -33.03 139.80
N SER A 211 -78.16 -31.91 140.51
CA SER A 211 -77.72 -30.65 139.88
C SER A 211 -76.36 -30.80 139.20
N LEU A 212 -75.39 -31.45 139.86
CA LEU A 212 -74.07 -31.72 139.30
C LEU A 212 -74.16 -32.67 138.08
N GLN A 213 -75.03 -33.67 138.12
CA GLN A 213 -75.26 -34.56 136.97
C GLN A 213 -75.92 -33.82 135.79
N ASP A 214 -76.86 -32.90 136.03
CA ASP A 214 -77.45 -32.07 134.97
C ASP A 214 -76.42 -31.10 134.36
N ASP A 215 -75.54 -30.52 135.18
CA ASP A 215 -74.42 -29.68 134.71
C ASP A 215 -73.38 -30.49 133.90
N GLU A 216 -72.99 -31.68 134.37
CA GLU A 216 -72.10 -32.61 133.63
C GLU A 216 -72.74 -33.05 132.30
N ILE A 217 -74.03 -33.41 132.31
CA ILE A 217 -74.79 -33.75 131.10
C ILE A 217 -74.89 -32.54 130.16
N GLY A 218 -75.04 -31.33 130.69
CA GLY A 218 -75.02 -30.07 129.93
C GLY A 218 -73.68 -29.83 129.25
N ALA A 219 -72.58 -29.98 129.99
CA ALA A 219 -71.22 -29.86 129.47
C ALA A 219 -70.92 -30.91 128.38
N MET A 220 -71.27 -32.18 128.62
CA MET A 220 -71.08 -33.27 127.66
C MET A 220 -71.90 -33.09 126.38
N LYS A 221 -73.16 -32.61 126.48
CA LYS A 221 -73.98 -32.24 125.32
C LYS A 221 -73.33 -31.12 124.51
N LYS A 222 -72.77 -30.11 125.17
CA LYS A 222 -72.07 -29.01 124.50
C LYS A 222 -70.79 -29.50 123.81
N GLU A 223 -69.96 -30.29 124.49
CA GLU A 223 -68.75 -30.89 123.89
C GLU A 223 -69.04 -31.77 122.67
N LEU A 224 -70.20 -32.44 122.65
CA LEU A 224 -70.66 -33.23 121.50
C LEU A 224 -71.05 -32.30 120.34
N MET A 225 -71.84 -31.25 120.59
CA MET A 225 -72.21 -30.26 119.57
C MET A 225 -70.99 -29.51 119.00
N ASP A 226 -70.05 -29.11 119.85
CA ASP A 226 -68.80 -28.44 119.45
C ASP A 226 -67.94 -29.38 118.58
N ARG A 227 -67.94 -30.70 118.84
CA ARG A 227 -67.26 -31.70 118.00
C ARG A 227 -67.99 -31.97 116.69
N ASP A 228 -69.31 -32.07 116.67
CA ASP A 228 -70.09 -32.23 115.44
C ASP A 228 -69.91 -31.03 114.50
N GLN A 229 -69.87 -29.81 115.04
CA GLN A 229 -69.56 -28.61 114.27
C GLN A 229 -68.12 -28.64 113.72
N GLN A 230 -67.14 -29.08 114.51
CA GLN A 230 -65.76 -29.27 114.02
C GLN A 230 -65.67 -30.32 112.91
N LEU A 231 -66.40 -31.43 113.02
CA LEU A 231 -66.47 -32.46 111.98
C LEU A 231 -67.14 -31.94 110.70
N GLN A 232 -68.19 -31.13 110.81
CA GLN A 232 -68.84 -30.49 109.67
C GLN A 232 -67.89 -29.53 108.93
N VAL A 233 -67.19 -28.65 109.67
CA VAL A 233 -66.20 -27.73 109.10
C VAL A 233 -65.02 -28.49 108.49
N MET A 234 -64.55 -29.56 109.15
CA MET A 234 -63.49 -30.42 108.61
C MET A 234 -63.92 -31.11 107.30
N GLY A 235 -65.17 -31.59 107.23
CA GLY A 235 -65.74 -32.17 106.01
C GLY A 235 -65.84 -31.19 104.86
N GLN A 236 -66.23 -29.94 105.13
CA GLN A 236 -66.20 -28.84 104.14
C GLN A 236 -64.78 -28.57 103.66
N ASN A 237 -63.83 -28.37 104.58
CA ASN A 237 -62.42 -28.15 104.25
C ASN A 237 -61.81 -29.29 103.40
N PHE A 238 -62.16 -30.55 103.68
CA PHE A 238 -61.74 -31.69 102.85
C PHE A 238 -62.35 -31.68 101.45
N ASN A 239 -63.62 -31.31 101.32
CA ASN A 239 -64.29 -31.20 100.03
C ASN A 239 -63.66 -30.07 99.19
N ASP A 240 -63.45 -28.89 99.77
CA ASP A 240 -62.88 -27.73 99.10
C ASP A 240 -61.41 -27.98 98.69
N ALA A 241 -60.63 -28.64 99.55
CA ALA A 241 -59.28 -29.11 99.20
C ALA A 241 -59.29 -30.16 98.08
N THR A 242 -60.33 -30.99 97.99
CA THR A 242 -60.49 -31.99 96.91
C THR A 242 -60.83 -31.31 95.58
N LEU A 243 -61.67 -30.27 95.60
CA LEU A 243 -61.97 -29.45 94.41
C LEU A 243 -60.71 -28.71 93.92
N ALA A 244 -60.00 -28.01 94.80
CA ALA A 244 -58.76 -27.33 94.45
C ALA A 244 -57.67 -28.28 93.91
N LEU A 245 -57.57 -29.50 94.45
CA LEU A 245 -56.68 -30.54 93.91
C LEU A 245 -57.10 -31.03 92.51
N GLN A 246 -58.39 -30.98 92.18
CA GLN A 246 -58.87 -31.33 90.84
C GLN A 246 -58.60 -30.20 89.84
N GLU A 247 -58.91 -28.96 90.19
CA GLU A 247 -58.59 -27.77 89.36
C GLU A 247 -57.09 -27.69 89.05
N LEU A 248 -56.22 -27.95 90.04
CA LEU A 248 -54.77 -28.01 89.84
C LEU A 248 -54.32 -29.15 88.92
N ARG A 249 -55.02 -30.30 88.90
CA ARG A 249 -54.73 -31.40 87.97
C ARG A 249 -55.10 -31.05 86.54
N ASP A 250 -56.25 -30.42 86.36
CA ASP A 250 -56.78 -30.06 85.03
C ASP A 250 -55.96 -28.92 84.42
N ALA A 251 -55.58 -27.91 85.21
CA ALA A 251 -54.60 -26.91 84.82
C ALA A 251 -53.23 -27.53 84.47
N CYS A 252 -52.78 -28.53 85.24
CA CYS A 252 -51.57 -29.29 84.90
C CYS A 252 -51.71 -30.17 83.63
N SER A 253 -52.92 -30.51 83.19
CA SER A 253 -53.13 -31.15 81.88
C SER A 253 -53.03 -30.13 80.77
N GLN A 254 -53.76 -29.02 80.88
CA GLN A 254 -53.74 -27.92 79.91
C GLN A 254 -52.32 -27.43 79.63
N VAL A 255 -51.52 -27.16 80.67
CA VAL A 255 -50.12 -26.71 80.51
C VAL A 255 -49.23 -27.75 79.80
N ARG A 256 -49.51 -29.06 79.92
CA ARG A 256 -48.81 -30.10 79.14
C ARG A 256 -49.26 -30.10 77.68
N GLU A 257 -50.55 -29.93 77.43
CA GLU A 257 -51.11 -29.87 76.07
C GLU A 257 -50.59 -28.63 75.31
N GLU A 258 -50.59 -27.46 75.96
CA GLU A 258 -49.98 -26.22 75.46
C GLU A 258 -48.47 -26.37 75.24
N LYS A 259 -47.74 -26.95 76.19
CA LYS A 259 -46.31 -27.26 76.00
C LYS A 259 -46.08 -28.11 74.75
N THR A 260 -46.81 -29.21 74.59
CA THR A 260 -46.64 -30.08 73.40
C THR A 260 -47.11 -29.41 72.11
N HIS A 261 -48.02 -28.42 72.19
CA HIS A 261 -48.37 -27.58 71.05
C HIS A 261 -47.19 -26.67 70.65
N CYS A 262 -46.58 -25.97 71.60
CA CYS A 262 -45.41 -25.13 71.38
C CYS A 262 -44.20 -25.93 70.87
N GLU A 263 -43.94 -27.13 71.42
CA GLU A 263 -42.89 -28.04 70.93
C GLU A 263 -43.12 -28.44 69.46
N ARG A 264 -44.36 -28.76 69.07
CA ARG A 264 -44.73 -29.03 67.66
C ARG A 264 -44.59 -27.80 66.76
N GLN A 265 -44.85 -26.59 67.26
CA GLN A 265 -44.61 -25.35 66.49
C GLN A 265 -43.10 -25.11 66.30
N LEU A 266 -42.29 -25.22 67.36
CA LEU A 266 -40.84 -25.06 67.29
C LEU A 266 -40.19 -26.06 66.32
N GLN A 267 -40.64 -27.31 66.30
CA GLN A 267 -40.19 -28.31 65.32
C GLN A 267 -40.53 -27.92 63.87
N ARG A 268 -41.69 -27.32 63.62
CA ARG A 268 -42.06 -26.80 62.28
C ARG A 268 -41.22 -25.59 61.89
N TYR A 269 -40.96 -24.67 62.82
CA TYR A 269 -40.09 -23.52 62.55
C TYR A 269 -38.64 -23.95 62.29
N ALA A 270 -38.09 -24.88 63.06
CA ALA A 270 -36.76 -25.44 62.81
C ALA A 270 -36.65 -26.13 61.44
N ALA A 271 -37.67 -26.90 61.04
CA ALA A 271 -37.72 -27.51 59.71
C ALA A 271 -37.83 -26.45 58.58
N SER A 272 -38.60 -25.39 58.80
CA SER A 272 -38.72 -24.26 57.86
C SER A 272 -37.41 -23.49 57.72
N ILE A 273 -36.69 -23.25 58.82
CA ILE A 273 -35.38 -22.59 58.83
C ILE A 273 -34.37 -23.43 58.02
N ALA A 274 -34.26 -24.73 58.29
CA ALA A 274 -33.36 -25.62 57.54
C ALA A 274 -33.68 -25.69 56.03
N GLN A 275 -34.97 -25.57 55.65
CA GLN A 275 -35.37 -25.46 54.24
C GLN A 275 -34.96 -24.12 53.61
N LEU A 276 -35.12 -23.00 54.35
CA LEU A 276 -34.71 -21.67 53.89
C LEU A 276 -33.18 -21.52 53.82
N GLU A 277 -32.43 -22.14 54.73
CA GLU A 277 -30.97 -22.21 54.70
C GLU A 277 -30.46 -22.99 53.48
N SER A 278 -31.03 -24.18 53.22
CA SER A 278 -30.72 -24.97 52.02
C SER A 278 -31.07 -24.23 50.72
N ALA A 279 -32.20 -23.53 50.67
CA ALA A 279 -32.58 -22.69 49.53
C ALA A 279 -31.65 -21.48 49.34
N LYS A 280 -31.26 -20.82 50.43
CA LYS A 280 -30.27 -19.73 50.43
C LYS A 280 -28.93 -20.20 49.87
N ASP A 281 -28.42 -21.33 50.34
CA ASP A 281 -27.10 -21.83 49.94
C ASP A 281 -27.13 -22.25 48.45
N SER A 282 -28.22 -22.86 47.97
CA SER A 282 -28.42 -23.13 46.54
C SER A 282 -28.47 -21.84 45.68
N LEU A 283 -29.10 -20.77 46.17
CA LEU A 283 -29.10 -19.47 45.50
C LEU A 283 -27.71 -18.80 45.52
N VAL A 284 -26.89 -19.03 46.54
CA VAL A 284 -25.48 -18.58 46.58
C VAL A 284 -24.65 -19.33 45.54
N GLU A 285 -24.77 -20.66 45.45
CA GLU A 285 -24.09 -21.46 44.42
C GLU A 285 -24.48 -21.01 43.00
N GLN A 286 -25.76 -20.73 42.76
CA GLN A 286 -26.25 -20.19 41.49
C GLN A 286 -25.70 -18.78 41.21
N THR A 287 -25.65 -17.91 42.22
CA THR A 287 -25.10 -16.56 42.10
C THR A 287 -23.61 -16.60 41.73
N ASP A 288 -22.83 -17.48 42.36
CA ASP A 288 -21.41 -17.64 42.05
C ASP A 288 -21.16 -18.34 40.72
N ALA A 289 -22.09 -19.19 40.23
CA ALA A 289 -22.06 -19.69 38.86
C ALA A 289 -22.24 -18.56 37.84
N VAL A 290 -23.27 -17.73 38.01
CA VAL A 290 -23.54 -16.58 37.12
C VAL A 290 -22.41 -15.56 37.16
N ARG A 291 -21.76 -15.34 38.32
CA ARG A 291 -20.54 -14.52 38.43
C ARG A 291 -19.40 -15.11 37.58
N ARG A 292 -19.10 -16.41 37.74
CA ARG A 292 -18.06 -17.08 36.95
C ARG A 292 -18.34 -17.06 35.44
N GLU A 293 -19.61 -17.17 35.04
CA GLU A 293 -20.03 -17.03 33.64
C GLU A 293 -19.82 -15.61 33.12
N ARG A 294 -20.27 -14.58 33.86
CA ARG A 294 -20.01 -13.16 33.55
C ARG A 294 -18.51 -12.92 33.36
N ASP A 295 -17.68 -13.32 34.31
CA ASP A 295 -16.24 -13.08 34.28
C ASP A 295 -15.60 -13.72 33.04
N SER A 296 -16.07 -14.91 32.64
CA SER A 296 -15.63 -15.59 31.42
C SER A 296 -16.08 -14.90 30.13
N LEU A 297 -17.21 -14.18 30.14
CA LEU A 297 -17.68 -13.39 29.01
C LEU A 297 -16.99 -12.03 28.93
N GLU A 298 -16.69 -11.41 30.07
CA GLU A 298 -15.94 -10.16 30.19
C GLU A 298 -14.50 -10.33 29.66
N ILE A 299 -13.84 -11.45 29.99
CA ILE A 299 -12.53 -11.81 29.39
C ILE A 299 -12.64 -11.95 27.86
N ARG A 300 -13.64 -12.66 27.34
CA ARG A 300 -13.84 -12.84 25.89
C ARG A 300 -14.14 -11.52 25.17
N LEU A 301 -14.86 -10.59 25.80
CA LEU A 301 -15.09 -9.26 25.25
C LEU A 301 -13.75 -8.52 25.08
N GLY A 302 -12.90 -8.54 26.11
CA GLY A 302 -11.53 -7.98 26.02
C GLY A 302 -10.67 -8.64 24.93
N GLU A 303 -10.76 -9.97 24.75
CA GLU A 303 -10.09 -10.68 23.65
C GLU A 303 -10.57 -10.21 22.26
N TYR A 304 -11.87 -9.97 22.09
CA TYR A 304 -12.43 -9.45 20.84
C TYR A 304 -12.09 -7.97 20.61
N GLU A 305 -12.09 -7.15 21.66
CA GLU A 305 -11.67 -5.74 21.60
C GLU A 305 -10.20 -5.60 21.19
N GLU A 306 -9.30 -6.37 21.81
CA GLU A 306 -7.88 -6.40 21.44
C GLU A 306 -7.67 -6.91 20.00
N MET A 307 -8.48 -7.87 19.54
CA MET A 307 -8.46 -8.35 18.16
C MET A 307 -8.95 -7.29 17.16
N LEU A 308 -10.02 -6.56 17.49
CA LEU A 308 -10.51 -5.43 16.69
C LEU A 308 -9.49 -4.31 16.60
N GLU A 309 -8.83 -3.95 17.71
CA GLU A 309 -7.77 -2.94 17.71
C GLU A 309 -6.54 -3.39 16.91
N LYS A 310 -6.11 -4.65 17.05
CA LYS A 310 -5.07 -5.24 16.18
C LYS A 310 -5.42 -5.17 14.69
N MET A 311 -6.69 -5.40 14.33
CA MET A 311 -7.16 -5.25 12.95
C MET A 311 -7.21 -3.79 12.50
N LYS A 312 -7.64 -2.86 13.36
CA LYS A 312 -7.66 -1.41 13.09
C LYS A 312 -6.24 -0.87 12.84
N MET A 313 -5.30 -1.11 13.76
CA MET A 313 -3.88 -0.77 13.59
C MET A 313 -3.27 -1.47 12.35
N GLY A 314 -3.73 -2.68 12.03
CA GLY A 314 -3.35 -3.41 10.82
C GLY A 314 -3.97 -2.87 9.52
N GLY A 315 -5.05 -2.09 9.61
CA GLY A 315 -5.66 -1.33 8.52
C GLY A 315 -4.94 -0.01 8.30
N GLU A 316 -4.79 0.79 9.36
CA GLU A 316 -4.09 2.08 9.34
C GLU A 316 -2.67 1.94 8.76
N ARG A 317 -1.91 0.92 9.18
CA ARG A 317 -0.59 0.61 8.60
C ARG A 317 -0.64 0.24 7.11
N LYS A 318 -1.71 -0.37 6.61
CA LYS A 318 -1.87 -0.64 5.18
C LYS A 318 -2.15 0.64 4.43
N ASP A 319 -3.01 1.50 4.96
CA ASP A 319 -3.40 2.77 4.34
C ASP A 319 -2.23 3.77 4.32
N GLU A 320 -1.40 3.80 5.38
CA GLU A 320 -0.09 4.48 5.38
C GLU A 320 0.82 3.95 4.25
N ASN A 321 0.97 2.62 4.13
CA ASN A 321 1.77 1.99 3.08
C ASN A 321 1.22 2.27 1.67
N PHE A 322 -0.11 2.30 1.49
CA PHE A 322 -0.74 2.69 0.22
C PHE A 322 -0.53 4.18 -0.08
N SER A 323 -0.64 5.06 0.92
CA SER A 323 -0.38 6.50 0.79
C SER A 323 1.07 6.78 0.38
N VAL A 324 2.06 6.14 1.02
CA VAL A 324 3.49 6.26 0.63
C VAL A 324 3.74 5.75 -0.79
N ARG A 325 3.14 4.61 -1.18
CA ARG A 325 3.24 4.10 -2.56
C ARG A 325 2.59 5.04 -3.58
N TYR A 326 1.42 5.58 -3.27
CA TYR A 326 0.70 6.53 -4.12
C TYR A 326 1.50 7.83 -4.28
N GLN A 327 2.04 8.39 -3.20
CA GLN A 327 2.91 9.57 -3.25
C GLN A 327 4.16 9.31 -4.10
N SER A 328 4.79 8.14 -3.98
CA SER A 328 5.93 7.74 -4.83
C SER A 328 5.55 7.67 -6.31
N VAL A 329 4.38 7.11 -6.65
CA VAL A 329 3.85 7.13 -8.03
C VAL A 329 3.56 8.55 -8.51
N CYS A 330 3.00 9.43 -7.67
CA CYS A 330 2.77 10.83 -8.02
C CYS A 330 4.06 11.65 -8.21
N ILE A 331 5.13 11.33 -7.47
CA ILE A 331 6.46 11.89 -7.69
C ILE A 331 7.01 11.40 -9.03
N ARG A 332 6.99 10.08 -9.28
CA ARG A 332 7.49 9.50 -10.53
C ARG A 332 6.71 9.96 -11.76
N LEU A 333 5.40 10.20 -11.63
CA LEU A 333 4.59 10.78 -12.69
C LEU A 333 5.06 12.21 -13.02
N ARG A 334 5.30 13.05 -12.01
CA ARG A 334 5.87 14.40 -12.21
C ARG A 334 7.27 14.36 -12.82
N GLU A 335 8.15 13.45 -12.39
CA GLU A 335 9.46 13.25 -13.03
C GLU A 335 9.32 12.93 -14.52
N LEU A 336 8.39 12.05 -14.89
CA LEU A 336 8.15 11.66 -16.28
C LEU A 336 7.48 12.77 -17.11
N THR A 337 6.55 13.53 -16.52
CA THR A 337 5.96 14.72 -17.16
C THR A 337 7.04 15.77 -17.44
N ASN A 338 7.84 16.16 -16.44
CA ASN A 338 8.91 17.13 -16.62
C ASN A 338 9.95 16.67 -17.66
N ALA A 339 10.26 15.37 -17.71
CA ALA A 339 11.18 14.79 -18.69
C ALA A 339 10.58 14.72 -20.11
N LEU A 340 9.26 14.66 -20.23
CA LEU A 340 8.53 14.72 -21.50
C LEU A 340 8.44 16.17 -22.00
N GLU A 341 8.10 17.13 -21.13
CA GLU A 341 8.15 18.57 -21.43
C GLU A 341 9.54 19.01 -21.93
N GLN A 342 10.61 18.55 -21.27
CA GLN A 342 11.99 18.76 -21.74
C GLN A 342 12.28 18.10 -23.09
N LYS A 343 11.64 16.98 -23.41
CA LYS A 343 11.80 16.31 -24.70
C LYS A 343 11.08 17.04 -25.81
N ASP A 344 9.85 17.49 -25.57
CA ASP A 344 9.06 18.29 -26.49
C ASP A 344 9.79 19.61 -26.81
N MET A 345 10.33 20.32 -25.81
CA MET A 345 11.19 21.48 -26.04
C MET A 345 12.38 21.17 -26.96
N THR A 346 13.12 20.07 -26.73
CA THR A 346 14.23 19.68 -27.63
C THR A 346 13.78 19.23 -29.01
N VAL A 347 12.52 18.86 -29.19
CA VAL A 347 11.92 18.52 -30.49
C VAL A 347 11.48 19.78 -31.24
N ASP A 348 10.99 20.80 -30.53
CA ASP A 348 10.66 22.10 -31.11
C ASP A 348 11.94 22.84 -31.54
N GLU A 349 12.99 22.88 -30.70
CA GLU A 349 14.32 23.41 -31.05
C GLU A 349 14.91 22.75 -32.32
N LEU A 350 14.76 21.43 -32.46
CA LEU A 350 15.22 20.69 -33.64
C LEU A 350 14.32 20.90 -34.88
N GLN A 351 13.02 21.18 -34.68
CA GLN A 351 12.13 21.57 -35.78
C GLN A 351 12.43 22.98 -36.29
N GLU A 352 12.74 23.92 -35.41
CA GLU A 352 13.17 25.28 -35.76
C GLU A 352 14.48 25.22 -36.56
N GLN A 353 15.53 24.56 -36.04
CA GLN A 353 16.80 24.38 -36.76
C GLN A 353 16.65 23.67 -38.11
N ASN A 354 15.76 22.67 -38.21
CA ASN A 354 15.49 21.98 -39.48
C ASN A 354 14.72 22.89 -40.47
N SER A 355 13.89 23.82 -39.97
CA SER A 355 13.19 24.82 -40.79
C SER A 355 14.15 25.91 -41.28
N GLU A 356 15.07 26.36 -40.42
CA GLU A 356 16.17 27.27 -40.79
C GLU A 356 17.05 26.63 -41.87
N LEU A 357 17.52 25.39 -41.66
CA LEU A 357 18.33 24.66 -42.65
C LEU A 357 17.58 24.42 -43.96
N GLN A 358 16.27 24.17 -43.93
CA GLN A 358 15.46 24.08 -45.16
C GLN A 358 15.41 25.42 -45.90
N ALA A 359 15.24 26.55 -45.19
CA ALA A 359 15.30 27.87 -45.78
C ALA A 359 16.70 28.20 -46.35
N GLU A 360 17.79 27.80 -45.68
CA GLU A 360 19.16 27.91 -46.21
C GLU A 360 19.35 27.06 -47.47
N PHE A 361 18.87 25.81 -47.49
CA PHE A 361 18.91 24.95 -48.68
C PHE A 361 18.09 25.52 -49.84
N GLU A 362 16.92 26.11 -49.58
CA GLU A 362 16.12 26.78 -50.60
C GLU A 362 16.79 28.07 -51.12
N ALA A 363 17.44 28.86 -50.24
CA ALA A 363 18.20 30.04 -50.64
C ALA A 363 19.43 29.66 -51.51
N VAL A 364 20.25 28.71 -51.05
CA VAL A 364 21.41 28.20 -51.82
C VAL A 364 20.95 27.57 -53.15
N ARG A 365 19.78 26.93 -53.17
CA ARG A 365 19.17 26.44 -54.42
C ARG A 365 18.76 27.57 -55.34
N GLN A 366 18.12 28.63 -54.85
CA GLN A 366 17.78 29.81 -55.65
C GLN A 366 19.03 30.52 -56.18
N ASP A 367 20.11 30.61 -55.40
CA ASP A 367 21.40 31.12 -55.86
C ASP A 367 22.01 30.23 -56.97
N CYS A 368 21.92 28.89 -56.83
CA CYS A 368 22.35 27.96 -57.88
C CYS A 368 21.51 28.10 -59.16
N GLU A 369 20.18 28.20 -59.05
CA GLU A 369 19.28 28.42 -60.19
C GLU A 369 19.51 29.81 -60.82
N GLY A 370 19.80 30.83 -60.01
CA GLY A 370 20.19 32.18 -60.45
C GLY A 370 21.52 32.19 -61.20
N MET A 371 22.55 31.56 -60.65
CA MET A 371 23.86 31.38 -61.31
C MET A 371 23.73 30.58 -62.60
N LEU A 372 22.89 29.53 -62.64
CA LEU A 372 22.64 28.74 -63.84
C LEU A 372 21.87 29.54 -64.90
N ASN A 373 21.00 30.46 -64.51
CA ASN A 373 20.38 31.44 -65.41
C ASN A 373 21.41 32.47 -65.95
N VAL A 374 22.36 32.94 -65.12
CA VAL A 374 23.47 33.78 -65.57
C VAL A 374 24.38 33.02 -66.54
N MET A 375 24.71 31.75 -66.26
CA MET A 375 25.46 30.90 -67.18
C MET A 375 24.73 30.68 -68.50
N ASN A 376 23.42 30.39 -68.49
CA ASN A 376 22.60 30.33 -69.71
C ASN A 376 22.57 31.66 -70.49
N SER A 377 22.65 32.80 -69.80
CA SER A 377 22.74 34.13 -70.42
C SER A 377 24.11 34.34 -71.06
N MET A 378 25.19 33.98 -70.37
CA MET A 378 26.56 34.04 -70.89
C MET A 378 26.77 33.05 -72.04
N GLU A 379 26.19 31.86 -71.98
CA GLU A 379 26.22 30.87 -73.07
C GLU A 379 25.51 31.42 -74.31
N LYS A 380 24.32 32.02 -74.16
CA LYS A 380 23.63 32.74 -75.26
C LYS A 380 24.47 33.89 -75.81
N GLN A 381 25.17 34.65 -74.97
CA GLN A 381 26.09 35.70 -75.43
C GLN A 381 27.29 35.10 -76.19
N LEU A 382 27.91 34.03 -75.68
CA LEU A 382 28.98 33.31 -76.37
C LEU A 382 28.51 32.74 -77.71
N THR A 383 27.32 32.14 -77.78
CA THR A 383 26.72 31.67 -79.05
C THR A 383 26.48 32.85 -80.01
N GLN A 384 26.07 34.02 -79.51
CA GLN A 384 25.96 35.24 -80.33
C GLN A 384 27.33 35.79 -80.78
N TYR A 385 28.39 35.64 -79.97
CA TYR A 385 29.75 36.00 -80.38
C TYR A 385 30.29 35.03 -81.43
N CYS A 386 30.14 33.72 -81.25
CA CYS A 386 30.48 32.72 -82.26
C CYS A 386 29.69 32.97 -83.56
N ALA A 387 28.37 33.13 -83.51
CA ALA A 387 27.56 33.43 -84.69
C ALA A 387 27.91 34.77 -85.37
N ARG A 388 28.45 35.75 -84.64
CA ARG A 388 29.01 37.00 -85.22
C ARG A 388 30.39 36.76 -85.84
N GLU A 389 31.23 35.95 -85.23
CA GLU A 389 32.55 35.59 -85.74
C GLU A 389 32.44 34.71 -87.00
N ASP A 390 31.51 33.76 -87.00
CA ASP A 390 31.08 32.97 -88.16
C ASP A 390 30.52 33.87 -89.27
N ALA A 391 29.62 34.83 -88.96
CA ALA A 391 29.12 35.77 -89.97
C ALA A 391 30.21 36.67 -90.56
N VAL A 392 31.20 37.10 -89.75
CA VAL A 392 32.38 37.84 -90.23
C VAL A 392 33.31 36.93 -91.04
N ALA A 393 33.38 35.63 -90.73
CA ALA A 393 34.10 34.64 -91.53
C ALA A 393 33.40 34.38 -92.87
N GLU A 394 32.06 34.23 -92.90
CA GLU A 394 31.25 34.12 -94.12
C GLU A 394 31.34 35.38 -94.98
N GLU A 395 31.35 36.59 -94.39
CA GLU A 395 31.53 37.84 -95.14
C GLU A 395 32.96 37.94 -95.73
N ARG A 396 33.98 37.50 -95.00
CA ARG A 396 35.36 37.39 -95.51
C ARG A 396 35.49 36.36 -96.62
N VAL A 397 34.90 35.17 -96.47
CA VAL A 397 34.85 34.14 -97.52
C VAL A 397 34.12 34.67 -98.74
N SER A 398 32.94 35.28 -98.57
CA SER A 398 32.18 35.92 -99.66
C SER A 398 32.95 37.05 -100.34
N SER A 399 33.81 37.78 -99.62
CA SER A 399 34.70 38.78 -100.19
C SER A 399 35.79 38.14 -101.05
N LEU A 400 36.45 37.10 -100.53
CA LEU A 400 37.50 36.36 -101.24
C LEU A 400 36.96 35.56 -102.44
N GLU A 401 35.72 35.08 -102.39
CA GLU A 401 35.04 34.43 -103.53
C GLU A 401 34.71 35.42 -104.64
N ARG A 402 34.26 36.64 -104.32
CA ARG A 402 34.08 37.71 -105.32
C ARG A 402 35.42 38.10 -105.95
N GLU A 403 36.47 38.23 -105.15
CA GLU A 403 37.82 38.54 -105.63
C GLU A 403 38.38 37.42 -106.52
N LEU A 404 38.16 36.14 -106.16
CA LEU A 404 38.50 34.98 -106.98
C LEU A 404 37.70 34.90 -108.28
N GLU A 405 36.40 35.24 -108.30
CA GLU A 405 35.62 35.19 -109.53
C GLU A 405 35.97 36.36 -110.48
N MET A 406 36.32 37.55 -109.97
CA MET A 406 36.93 38.59 -110.81
C MET A 406 38.28 38.14 -111.40
N ARG A 407 39.14 37.49 -110.61
CA ARG A 407 40.39 36.89 -111.15
C ARG A 407 40.12 35.77 -112.16
N ARG A 408 38.97 35.08 -112.10
CA ARG A 408 38.55 34.09 -113.11
C ARG A 408 37.99 34.72 -114.38
N THR A 409 37.36 35.88 -114.33
CA THR A 409 36.96 36.62 -115.55
C THR A 409 38.17 37.24 -116.24
N GLU A 410 39.04 37.93 -115.49
CA GLU A 410 40.30 38.49 -116.01
C GLU A 410 41.18 37.41 -116.67
N ALA A 411 41.29 36.22 -116.04
CA ALA A 411 42.06 35.10 -116.60
C ALA A 411 41.40 34.39 -117.80
N ARG A 412 40.10 34.59 -118.05
CA ARG A 412 39.42 34.14 -119.28
C ARG A 412 39.68 35.13 -120.41
N GLU A 413 39.48 36.42 -120.16
CA GLU A 413 39.67 37.49 -121.14
C GLU A 413 41.13 37.54 -121.64
N ALA A 414 42.11 37.50 -120.73
CA ALA A 414 43.54 37.44 -121.09
C ALA A 414 43.94 36.17 -121.84
N LYS A 415 43.19 35.06 -121.68
CA LYS A 415 43.40 33.82 -122.44
C LYS A 415 42.83 33.93 -123.85
N ASP A 416 41.64 34.49 -124.01
CA ASP A 416 40.97 34.58 -125.30
C ASP A 416 41.62 35.65 -126.21
N GLU A 417 42.13 36.76 -125.64
CA GLU A 417 43.01 37.69 -126.35
C GLU A 417 44.32 37.00 -126.82
N SER A 418 44.92 36.15 -125.97
CA SER A 418 46.13 35.40 -126.32
C SER A 418 45.89 34.41 -127.47
N GLU A 419 44.75 33.71 -127.46
CA GLU A 419 44.35 32.83 -128.57
C GLU A 419 44.06 33.61 -129.86
N GLU A 420 43.44 34.78 -129.81
CA GLU A 420 43.21 35.58 -131.02
C GLU A 420 44.51 36.15 -131.61
N GLN A 421 45.45 36.57 -130.75
CA GLN A 421 46.81 36.93 -131.19
C GLN A 421 47.53 35.73 -131.83
N HIS A 422 47.43 34.54 -131.25
CA HIS A 422 48.00 33.31 -131.84
C HIS A 422 47.44 33.02 -133.23
N ARG A 423 46.12 33.14 -133.43
CA ARG A 423 45.45 32.93 -134.73
C ARG A 423 45.93 33.95 -135.78
N LYS A 424 46.14 35.22 -135.40
CA LYS A 424 46.72 36.26 -136.28
C LYS A 424 48.18 35.96 -136.64
N VAL A 425 49.01 35.55 -135.68
CA VAL A 425 50.42 35.18 -135.93
C VAL A 425 50.53 33.94 -136.84
N GLN A 426 49.68 32.94 -136.64
CA GLN A 426 49.67 31.71 -137.44
C GLN A 426 49.28 32.01 -138.90
N LEU A 427 48.22 32.81 -139.12
CA LEU A 427 47.80 33.24 -140.46
C LEU A 427 48.90 34.02 -141.22
N LEU A 428 49.65 34.88 -140.51
CA LEU A 428 50.79 35.60 -141.09
C LEU A 428 51.98 34.68 -141.42
N ASN A 429 52.23 33.65 -140.59
CA ASN A 429 53.29 32.67 -140.83
C ASN A 429 52.97 31.78 -142.05
N ASP A 430 51.71 31.35 -142.20
CA ASP A 430 51.25 30.59 -143.37
C ASP A 430 51.32 31.42 -144.66
N GLN A 431 50.96 32.71 -144.62
CA GLN A 431 51.14 33.62 -145.75
C GLN A 431 52.63 33.82 -146.09
N LEU A 432 53.50 33.98 -145.09
CA LEU A 432 54.94 34.12 -145.29
C LEU A 432 55.56 32.84 -145.90
N ASN A 433 55.16 31.67 -145.46
CA ASN A 433 55.67 30.40 -145.98
C ASN A 433 55.12 30.09 -147.38
N LYS A 434 53.88 30.50 -147.69
CA LYS A 434 53.32 30.43 -149.05
C LYS A 434 54.08 31.35 -150.02
N VAL A 435 54.37 32.58 -149.62
CA VAL A 435 55.21 33.50 -150.42
C VAL A 435 56.64 32.97 -150.60
N LYS A 436 57.23 32.32 -149.59
CA LYS A 436 58.53 31.64 -149.73
C LYS A 436 58.47 30.48 -150.74
N ALA A 437 57.42 29.67 -150.71
CA ALA A 437 57.24 28.56 -151.65
C ALA A 437 57.05 29.06 -153.09
N ASP A 438 56.17 30.04 -153.31
CA ASP A 438 55.93 30.63 -154.63
C ASP A 438 57.15 31.38 -155.18
N CYS A 439 57.99 31.96 -154.31
CA CYS A 439 59.26 32.58 -154.69
C CYS A 439 60.33 31.54 -155.04
N ALA A 440 60.48 30.48 -154.23
CA ALA A 440 61.42 29.40 -154.50
C ALA A 440 61.09 28.68 -155.82
N ASN A 441 59.81 28.35 -156.05
CA ASN A 441 59.35 27.67 -157.27
C ASN A 441 59.55 28.51 -158.54
N ARG A 442 59.48 29.85 -158.45
CA ARG A 442 59.83 30.73 -159.58
C ARG A 442 61.32 30.67 -159.88
N PHE A 443 62.17 30.81 -158.86
CA PHE A 443 63.62 30.76 -159.07
C PHE A 443 64.12 29.39 -159.53
N THR A 444 63.55 28.26 -159.09
CA THR A 444 63.92 26.95 -159.67
C THR A 444 63.53 26.84 -161.13
N ASN A 445 62.31 27.26 -161.51
CA ASN A 445 61.85 27.18 -162.90
C ASN A 445 62.65 28.12 -163.83
N GLU A 446 62.96 29.34 -163.39
CA GLU A 446 63.81 30.27 -164.15
C GLU A 446 65.25 29.75 -164.25
N PHE A 447 65.79 29.14 -163.18
CA PHE A 447 67.13 28.55 -163.19
C PHE A 447 67.24 27.31 -164.08
N GLU A 448 66.22 26.45 -164.11
CA GLU A 448 66.18 25.28 -165.00
C GLU A 448 66.07 25.70 -166.48
N VAL A 449 65.22 26.68 -166.81
CA VAL A 449 65.12 27.24 -168.16
C VAL A 449 66.45 27.86 -168.60
N LEU A 450 67.08 28.68 -167.75
CA LEU A 450 68.39 29.27 -168.05
C LEU A 450 69.50 28.22 -168.14
N HIS A 451 69.48 27.17 -167.31
CA HIS A 451 70.48 26.10 -167.34
C HIS A 451 70.31 25.20 -168.58
N GLN A 452 69.08 24.99 -169.06
CA GLN A 452 68.83 24.29 -170.31
C GLN A 452 69.28 25.13 -171.52
N GLN A 453 68.92 26.41 -171.57
CA GLN A 453 69.44 27.36 -172.58
C GLN A 453 70.98 27.42 -172.58
N ASN A 454 71.63 27.35 -171.41
CA ASN A 454 73.09 27.31 -171.32
C ASN A 454 73.72 26.01 -171.86
N ARG A 455 73.01 24.88 -171.79
CA ARG A 455 73.42 23.62 -172.43
C ARG A 455 73.27 23.71 -173.94
N ASP A 456 72.13 24.19 -174.42
CA ASP A 456 71.82 24.26 -175.84
C ASP A 456 72.73 25.28 -176.56
N LEU A 457 73.01 26.43 -175.94
CA LEU A 457 74.00 27.39 -176.43
C LEU A 457 75.44 26.85 -176.40
N LYS A 458 75.81 26.02 -175.42
CA LYS A 458 77.14 25.34 -175.40
C LYS A 458 77.24 24.24 -176.45
N ALA A 459 76.16 23.52 -176.73
CA ALA A 459 76.09 22.55 -177.82
C ALA A 459 76.23 23.26 -179.18
N GLN A 460 75.49 24.35 -179.40
CA GLN A 460 75.61 25.18 -180.61
C GLN A 460 76.99 25.82 -180.74
N ALA A 461 77.58 26.32 -179.65
CA ALA A 461 78.95 26.85 -179.66
C ALA A 461 79.98 25.76 -180.04
N GLY A 462 79.90 24.57 -179.45
CA GLY A 462 80.77 23.44 -179.80
C GLY A 462 80.57 22.95 -181.24
N GLU A 463 79.33 22.94 -181.75
CA GLU A 463 79.04 22.59 -183.14
C GLU A 463 79.57 23.65 -184.12
N LEU A 464 79.49 24.94 -183.76
CA LEU A 464 80.06 26.04 -184.53
C LEU A 464 81.58 26.06 -184.47
N GLU A 465 82.20 25.80 -183.32
CA GLU A 465 83.66 25.65 -183.21
C GLU A 465 84.17 24.43 -183.98
N TYR A 466 83.43 23.32 -183.97
CA TYR A 466 83.74 22.15 -184.80
C TYR A 466 83.67 22.51 -186.30
N LYS A 467 82.58 23.15 -186.74
CA LYS A 467 82.41 23.60 -188.14
C LYS A 467 83.46 24.64 -188.55
N LEU A 468 83.84 25.56 -187.66
CA LEU A 468 84.86 26.59 -187.92
C LEU A 468 86.28 25.99 -187.92
N SER A 469 86.54 25.00 -187.06
CA SER A 469 87.77 24.19 -187.08
C SER A 469 87.89 23.38 -188.36
N GLN A 470 86.80 22.73 -188.80
CA GLN A 470 86.73 22.00 -190.06
C GLN A 470 86.92 22.93 -191.27
N ALA A 471 86.19 24.05 -191.33
CA ALA A 471 86.36 25.06 -192.37
C ALA A 471 87.76 25.69 -192.39
N LYS A 472 88.42 25.86 -191.22
CA LYS A 472 89.84 26.24 -191.15
C LYS A 472 90.76 25.14 -191.71
N LYS A 473 90.49 23.87 -191.41
CA LYS A 473 91.27 22.73 -191.92
C LYS A 473 91.17 22.60 -193.44
N GLU A 474 89.97 22.78 -193.97
CA GLU A 474 89.68 22.78 -195.40
C GLU A 474 90.26 24.03 -196.09
N SER A 475 90.16 25.21 -195.49
CA SER A 475 90.80 26.45 -195.95
C SER A 475 92.34 26.35 -195.99
N VAL A 476 92.96 25.80 -194.95
CA VAL A 476 94.43 25.57 -194.90
C VAL A 476 94.85 24.50 -195.90
N SER A 477 94.03 23.47 -196.12
CA SER A 477 94.31 22.46 -197.17
C SER A 477 94.20 23.05 -198.57
N ALA A 478 93.20 23.91 -198.83
CA ALA A 478 93.05 24.64 -200.08
C ALA A 478 94.19 25.65 -200.32
N LEU A 479 94.64 26.35 -199.26
CA LEU A 479 95.81 27.24 -199.33
C LEU A 479 97.10 26.46 -199.61
N ASN A 480 97.33 25.31 -198.97
CA ASN A 480 98.49 24.47 -199.25
C ASN A 480 98.47 23.89 -200.67
N SER A 481 97.31 23.50 -201.21
CA SER A 481 97.18 23.14 -202.63
C SER A 481 97.47 24.34 -203.54
N SER A 482 96.91 25.52 -203.24
CA SER A 482 97.15 26.75 -204.02
C SER A 482 98.61 27.22 -203.97
N GLN A 483 99.32 27.00 -202.87
CA GLN A 483 100.77 27.26 -202.79
C GLN A 483 101.57 26.22 -203.58
N ASN A 484 101.25 24.93 -203.50
CA ASN A 484 101.90 23.90 -204.32
C ASN A 484 101.67 24.12 -205.84
N GLU A 485 100.52 24.64 -206.24
CA GLU A 485 100.29 25.05 -207.63
C GLU A 485 100.99 26.35 -207.99
N ARG A 486 101.07 27.34 -207.07
CA ARG A 486 101.87 28.56 -207.28
C ARG A 486 103.37 28.28 -207.44
N GLU A 487 103.95 27.38 -206.65
CA GLU A 487 105.37 27.01 -206.77
C GLU A 487 105.66 26.28 -208.11
N ARG A 488 104.71 25.46 -208.59
CA ARG A 488 104.76 24.91 -209.96
C ARG A 488 104.65 26.02 -211.02
N CYS A 489 103.79 27.01 -210.81
CA CYS A 489 103.67 28.18 -211.70
C CYS A 489 104.92 29.08 -211.69
N GLU A 490 105.59 29.29 -210.56
CA GLU A 490 106.82 30.11 -210.52
C GLU A 490 108.01 29.39 -211.18
N MET A 491 108.13 28.07 -211.02
CA MET A 491 109.12 27.27 -211.75
C MET A 491 108.85 27.24 -213.26
N ALA A 492 107.58 27.35 -213.69
CA ALA A 492 107.23 27.54 -215.10
C ALA A 492 107.50 28.99 -215.57
N ARG A 493 107.18 30.00 -214.76
CA ARG A 493 107.36 31.42 -215.10
C ARG A 493 108.84 31.79 -215.27
N LYS A 494 109.74 31.17 -214.49
CA LYS A 494 111.20 31.26 -214.69
C LYS A 494 111.72 30.66 -216.01
N LYS A 495 110.86 30.13 -216.89
CA LYS A 495 111.19 29.71 -218.26
C LYS A 495 110.47 30.46 -219.38
N LEU A 496 109.56 31.39 -219.07
CA LEU A 496 108.73 32.12 -220.06
C LEU A 496 108.56 33.61 -219.71
N GLU A 497 109.60 34.20 -219.12
CA GLU A 497 109.87 35.65 -219.19
C GLU A 497 110.65 36.00 -220.48
N GLU A 498 110.97 35.00 -221.33
CA GLU A 498 111.28 35.21 -222.75
C GLU A 498 109.99 35.09 -223.59
N TYR A 499 109.86 36.00 -224.56
CA TYR A 499 108.72 36.17 -225.47
C TYR A 499 107.37 36.60 -224.88
N ARG A 500 107.08 37.88 -225.14
CA ARG A 500 105.77 38.47 -225.45
C ARG A 500 104.73 38.50 -224.31
N SER A 501 104.40 39.66 -223.75
CA SER A 501 103.78 40.87 -224.36
C SER A 501 102.31 40.97 -223.95
N SER A 502 101.76 42.18 -224.09
CA SER A 502 100.33 42.48 -224.21
C SER A 502 99.52 42.66 -222.91
N SER A 503 99.17 43.93 -222.69
CA SER A 503 97.85 44.42 -222.28
C SER A 503 97.48 44.69 -220.81
N TYR A 504 97.07 45.95 -220.59
CA TYR A 504 95.80 46.37 -219.96
C TYR A 504 95.40 45.88 -218.55
N SER A 505 95.61 46.76 -217.55
CA SER A 505 94.58 47.58 -216.86
C SER A 505 93.25 46.98 -216.28
N PHE A 506 92.68 47.73 -215.31
CA PHE A 506 91.22 48.06 -215.18
C PHE A 506 90.26 47.10 -214.41
N ILE A 507 89.87 47.49 -213.16
CA ILE A 507 88.48 47.91 -212.71
C ILE A 507 87.26 46.93 -212.93
N PRO A 508 86.14 46.87 -212.11
CA PRO A 508 85.86 47.18 -210.67
C PRO A 508 84.60 46.42 -210.03
N PHE A 509 83.87 47.05 -209.08
CA PHE A 509 82.37 47.07 -208.80
C PHE A 509 81.56 46.05 -207.91
N SER A 510 80.93 46.60 -206.83
CA SER A 510 79.51 46.43 -206.36
C SER A 510 79.03 45.08 -205.72
N HIS A 511 77.87 44.91 -205.01
CA HIS A 511 76.65 45.74 -204.75
C HIS A 511 75.72 45.22 -203.58
N SER A 512 74.96 46.10 -202.87
CA SER A 512 73.52 45.97 -202.41
C SER A 512 73.02 44.84 -201.42
N ARG A 513 71.87 44.88 -200.66
CA ARG A 513 70.79 45.86 -200.28
C ARG A 513 69.80 45.34 -199.16
N MET A 514 68.97 46.22 -198.55
CA MET A 514 67.56 46.05 -197.99
C MET A 514 67.18 45.83 -196.48
N GLN A 515 65.87 46.09 -196.14
CA GLN A 515 65.16 46.36 -194.82
C GLN A 515 64.01 45.29 -194.52
N PRO A 516 62.87 45.43 -193.73
CA PRO A 516 62.15 46.57 -193.06
C PRO A 516 61.42 46.41 -191.64
N ASP A 517 61.10 47.56 -191.00
CA ASP A 517 59.86 48.08 -190.31
C ASP A 517 59.06 47.53 -189.06
N ASN A 518 58.56 48.50 -188.22
CA ASN A 518 57.38 48.57 -187.27
C ASN A 518 57.42 47.91 -185.84
N PHE A 519 56.55 48.21 -184.80
CA PHE A 519 55.31 49.04 -184.60
C PHE A 519 55.13 49.68 -183.15
N ASP A 520 53.89 49.85 -182.58
CA ASP A 520 53.52 50.84 -181.49
C ASP A 520 52.31 50.50 -180.52
N ARG A 521 52.24 51.06 -179.25
CA ARG A 521 51.06 51.61 -178.46
C ARG A 521 50.99 51.54 -176.87
N LYS A 522 50.87 52.73 -176.20
CA LYS A 522 49.92 53.27 -175.13
C LYS A 522 49.53 52.65 -173.72
N GLU A 523 49.69 53.45 -172.62
CA GLU A 523 48.76 53.99 -171.52
C GLU A 523 47.68 53.14 -170.73
N PRO A 524 46.99 53.58 -169.60
CA PRO A 524 47.23 54.61 -168.50
C PRO A 524 46.65 54.35 -167.01
N LEU A 525 46.95 55.27 -166.03
CA LEU A 525 46.14 55.84 -164.86
C LEU A 525 45.84 55.17 -163.43
N SER A 526 45.79 56.03 -162.36
CA SER A 526 45.29 55.90 -160.91
C SER A 526 46.19 55.28 -159.78
N GLY A 527 46.03 55.38 -158.42
CA GLY A 527 45.18 56.11 -157.39
C GLY A 527 45.17 55.43 -155.95
N THR A 528 44.74 55.90 -154.74
CA THR A 528 44.47 57.22 -154.04
C THR A 528 44.15 57.11 -152.46
N THR A 529 44.59 58.06 -151.58
CA THR A 529 44.04 58.57 -150.22
C THR A 529 44.00 57.87 -148.79
N ARG A 530 44.64 58.51 -147.76
CA ARG A 530 44.16 59.17 -146.46
C ARG A 530 43.79 58.46 -145.08
N ILE A 531 43.87 59.25 -143.94
CA ILE A 531 43.25 59.18 -142.54
C ILE A 531 44.07 58.49 -141.39
N GLU A 532 44.25 58.90 -140.10
CA GLU A 532 43.76 59.90 -139.07
C GLU A 532 42.86 59.29 -137.90
N ALA A 533 42.93 59.50 -136.55
CA ALA A 533 43.91 60.05 -135.54
C ALA A 533 43.51 59.86 -133.99
N THR A 534 44.47 59.98 -133.03
CA THR A 534 44.45 60.48 -131.57
C THR A 534 43.79 59.82 -130.27
N GLU A 535 44.61 59.65 -129.18
CA GLU A 535 44.44 59.99 -127.69
C GLU A 535 43.45 59.20 -126.71
N LYS A 536 43.42 59.21 -125.32
CA LYS A 536 44.19 59.75 -124.10
C LYS A 536 43.74 59.22 -122.67
N LEU A 537 44.59 59.35 -121.60
CA LEU A 537 44.37 59.55 -120.09
C LEU A 537 43.67 58.47 -119.16
N ASP A 538 43.62 58.46 -117.78
CA ASP A 538 44.52 58.86 -116.61
C ASP A 538 44.03 58.31 -115.16
N PRO A 539 43.98 58.95 -113.91
CA PRO A 539 44.29 58.24 -112.61
C PRO A 539 43.44 58.49 -111.27
N ALA A 540 43.88 57.91 -110.11
CA ALA A 540 43.71 58.31 -108.65
C ALA A 540 42.37 58.02 -107.85
N GLU A 541 42.19 57.98 -106.49
CA GLU A 541 43.00 57.89 -105.21
C GLU A 541 42.17 57.66 -103.87
N LYS A 542 42.80 57.20 -102.74
CA LYS A 542 42.50 57.45 -101.25
C LYS A 542 41.13 56.98 -100.61
N SER A 543 40.81 57.03 -99.28
CA SER A 543 41.47 56.97 -97.93
C SER A 543 40.41 56.90 -96.76
N LYS A 544 40.78 56.69 -95.46
CA LYS A 544 39.95 57.03 -94.25
C LYS A 544 40.71 57.00 -92.88
N ILE A 545 40.12 57.57 -91.81
CA ILE A 545 40.72 57.85 -90.47
C ILE A 545 39.73 57.67 -89.27
N ASP A 546 40.23 57.02 -88.21
CA ASP A 546 40.06 57.04 -86.72
C ASP A 546 38.83 57.51 -85.87
N TYR A 547 38.88 57.01 -84.62
CA TYR A 547 38.43 57.53 -83.30
C TYR A 547 37.03 57.20 -82.71
N HIS A 548 36.85 57.50 -81.40
CA HIS A 548 36.52 56.48 -80.38
C HIS A 548 35.81 57.05 -79.11
N THR A 549 35.02 56.21 -78.39
CA THR A 549 34.48 56.39 -76.99
C THR A 549 33.54 57.59 -76.71
N PRO A 550 32.89 57.69 -75.51
CA PRO A 550 32.59 56.70 -74.45
C PRO A 550 31.06 56.39 -74.40
N THR A 551 30.50 55.50 -73.56
CA THR A 551 30.72 55.21 -72.13
C THR A 551 30.23 53.81 -71.78
#